data_AF-A0A451CNN4-F1
#
_entry.id   AF-A0A451CNN4-F1
#
_cell.length_a   1.000
_cell.length_b   1.000
_cell.length_c   1.000
_cell.angle_alpha   90.00
_cell.angle_beta   90.00
_cell.angle_gamma   90.00
#
_symmetry.space_group_name_H-M   'P 1'
#
loop_
_entity.id
_entity.type
_entity.pdbx_description
1 polymer ?
#
loop_
_entity_poly.entity_id
_entity_poly.type
_entity_poly.pdbx_seq_one_letter_code
_entity_poly.pdbx_strand_id
1 'polypeptide(L)' 'MLTIDLSDELQRKVANFAIQAGQTPEQAVLEIIEERMDHQSAYAETAYLMKHEKNKKRLDQAVRDIRNGIFEEKELKND' A
#
# COMPACT_ATOMS: atom_id res chain seq x y z
N MET A 1 -4.91 3.62 -25.52
CA MET A 1 -5.33 2.25 -25.17
C MET A 1 -4.12 1.56 -24.58
N LEU A 2 -4.16 1.22 -23.29
CA LEU A 2 -3.08 0.49 -22.63
C LEU A 2 -3.39 -1.01 -22.76
N THR A 3 -2.46 -1.78 -23.30
CA THR A 3 -2.58 -3.24 -23.41
C THR A 3 -1.49 -3.85 -22.56
N ILE A 4 -1.87 -4.67 -21.59
CA ILE A 4 -0.94 -5.33 -20.67
C ILE A 4 -1.14 -6.82 -20.80
N ASP A 5 -0.08 -7.54 -21.17
CA ASP A 5 -0.07 -8.99 -21.12
C ASP A 5 0.23 -9.45 -19.70
N LEU A 6 -0.76 -10.10 -19.08
CA LEU A 6 -0.64 -10.71 -17.77
C LEU A 6 -0.45 -12.22 -17.92
N SER A 7 0.30 -12.84 -17.01
CA SER A 7 0.32 -14.30 -16.94
C SER A 7 -1.05 -14.85 -16.54
N ASP A 8 -1.37 -16.07 -16.97
CA ASP A 8 -2.64 -16.75 -16.66
C ASP A 8 -2.92 -16.83 -15.15
N GLU A 9 -1.87 -16.89 -14.33
CA GLU A 9 -1.99 -16.90 -12.88
C GLU A 9 -2.39 -15.51 -12.35
N LEU A 10 -1.75 -14.45 -12.84
CA LEU A 10 -2.03 -13.09 -12.42
C LEU A 10 -3.42 -12.64 -12.88
N GLN A 11 -3.81 -12.99 -14.10
CA GLN A 11 -5.15 -12.72 -14.62
C GLN A 11 -6.23 -13.36 -13.74
N ARG A 12 -6.03 -14.61 -13.28
CA ARG A 12 -6.93 -15.28 -12.34
C ARG A 12 -7.01 -14.57 -10.98
N LYS A 13 -5.88 -14.13 -10.43
CA LYS A 13 -5.85 -13.38 -9.16
C LYS A 13 -6.61 -12.07 -9.25
N VAL A 14 -6.38 -11.30 -10.32
CA VAL A 14 -7.07 -10.04 -10.58
C VAL A 14 -8.57 -10.27 -10.73
N ALA A 15 -8.98 -11.26 -11.51
CA ALA A 15 -10.39 -11.57 -11.70
C ALA A 15 -11.08 -11.95 -10.37
N ASN A 16 -10.45 -12.80 -9.56
CA ASN A 16 -10.99 -13.17 -8.25
C ASN A 16 -11.11 -11.97 -7.31
N PHE A 17 -10.10 -11.11 -7.28
CA PHE A 17 -10.12 -9.88 -6.48
C PHE A 17 -11.23 -8.94 -6.94
N ALA A 18 -11.35 -8.71 -8.25
CA ALA A 18 -12.38 -7.85 -8.83
C ALA A 18 -13.80 -8.35 -8.49
N ILE A 19 -14.04 -9.67 -8.57
CA ILE A 19 -15.32 -10.28 -8.17
C ILE A 19 -15.63 -9.98 -6.70
N GLN A 20 -14.66 -10.12 -5.80
CA GLN A 20 -14.85 -9.83 -4.37
C GLN A 20 -15.14 -8.35 -4.10
N ALA A 21 -14.57 -7.46 -4.91
CA ALA A 21 -14.78 -6.02 -4.82
C ALA A 21 -16.04 -5.53 -5.57
N GLY A 22 -16.74 -6.40 -6.31
CA GLY A 22 -17.89 -6.01 -7.15
C GLY A 22 -17.49 -5.16 -8.37
N GLN A 23 -16.28 -5.34 -8.88
CA GLN A 23 -15.67 -4.58 -9.97
C GLN A 23 -15.39 -5.45 -11.20
N THR A 24 -15.12 -4.83 -12.35
CA THR A 24 -14.50 -5.54 -13.46
C THR A 24 -12.99 -5.72 -13.24
N PRO A 25 -12.36 -6.74 -13.85
CA PRO A 25 -10.90 -6.91 -13.79
C PRO A 25 -10.12 -5.67 -14.23
N GLU A 26 -10.60 -4.96 -15.25
CA GLU A 26 -9.98 -3.73 -15.76
C GLU A 26 -10.05 -2.60 -14.73
N GLN A 27 -11.20 -2.42 -14.07
CA GLN A 27 -11.38 -1.41 -13.02
C GLN A 27 -10.44 -1.68 -11.84
N ALA A 28 -10.36 -2.94 -11.39
CA ALA A 28 -9.48 -3.33 -10.31
C ALA A 28 -8.00 -3.08 -10.64
N VAL A 29 -7.57 -3.37 -11.88
CA VAL A 29 -6.19 -3.10 -12.32
C VAL A 29 -5.91 -1.60 -12.33
N LEU A 30 -6.83 -0.79 -12.84
CA LEU A 30 -6.66 0.67 -12.86
C LEU A 30 -6.55 1.24 -11.45
N GLU A 31 -7.43 0.83 -10.54
CA GLU A 31 -7.40 1.28 -9.14
C GLU A 31 -6.08 0.90 -8.45
N ILE A 32 -5.57 -0.32 -8.67
CA ILE A 32 -4.26 -0.74 -8.13
C ILE A 32 -3.12 0.13 -8.67
N ILE A 33 -3.18 0.50 -9.95
CA ILE A 33 -2.17 1.37 -10.57
C ILE A 33 -2.26 2.79 -10.00
N GLU A 34 -3.46 3.36 -9.91
CA GLU A 34 -3.70 4.69 -9.34
C GLU A 34 -3.24 4.74 -7.88
N GLU A 35 -3.66 3.79 -7.06
CA GLU A 35 -3.24 3.69 -5.65
C GLU A 35 -1.72 3.62 -5.51
N ARG A 36 -1.05 2.87 -6.39
CA ARG A 36 0.40 2.75 -6.38
C ARG A 36 1.10 4.06 -6.78
N MET A 37 0.53 4.80 -7.72
CA MET A 37 1.07 6.10 -8.16
C MET A 37 0.87 7.16 -7.08
N ASP A 38 -0.33 7.25 -6.51
CA ASP A 38 -0.68 8.26 -5.52
C ASP A 38 0.08 8.06 -4.20
N HIS A 39 0.32 6.81 -3.82
CA HIS A 39 0.99 6.47 -2.56
C HIS A 39 2.47 6.08 -2.73
N GLN A 40 3.07 6.32 -3.90
CA GLN A 40 4.46 5.95 -4.19
C GLN A 40 5.45 6.55 -3.17
N SER A 41 5.22 7.78 -2.72
CA SER A 41 6.03 8.46 -1.70
C SER A 41 5.96 7.74 -0.35
N ALA A 42 4.77 7.31 0.08
CA ALA A 42 4.57 6.56 1.32
C ALA A 42 5.23 5.17 1.27
N TYR A 43 5.19 4.49 0.11
CA TYR A 43 5.90 3.23 -0.10
C TYR A 43 7.43 3.40 -0.08
N ALA A 44 7.94 4.50 -0.64
CA ALA A 44 9.37 4.80 -0.61
C ALA A 44 9.83 5.15 0.82
N GLU A 45 9.03 5.92 1.55
CA GLU A 45 9.29 6.27 2.94
C GLU A 45 9.26 5.04 3.85
N THR A 46 8.24 4.18 3.74
CA THR A 46 8.19 2.92 4.50
C THR A 46 9.35 2.00 4.17
N ALA A 47 9.72 1.87 2.89
CA ALA A 47 10.90 1.10 2.48
C ALA A 47 12.21 1.69 3.05
N TYR A 48 12.33 3.01 3.11
CA TYR A 48 13.46 3.70 3.75
C TYR A 48 13.49 3.45 5.28
N LEU A 49 12.34 3.56 5.95
CA LEU A 49 12.22 3.30 7.39
C LEU A 49 12.55 1.84 7.75
N MET A 50 12.26 0.87 6.86
CA MET A 50 12.59 -0.53 7.07
C MET A 50 14.09 -0.86 6.93
N LYS A 51 14.90 -0.01 6.28
CA LYS A 51 16.34 -0.27 6.07
C LYS A 51 17.21 -0.11 7.31
N HIS A 52 16.79 0.73 8.26
CA HIS A 52 17.57 1.00 9.48
C HIS A 52 16.81 0.51 10.71
N GLU A 53 17.49 -0.26 11.57
CA GLU A 53 16.89 -0.90 12.74
C GLU A 53 16.22 0.09 13.71
N LYS A 54 16.78 1.29 13.83
CA LYS A 54 16.21 2.40 14.61
C LYS A 54 14.88 2.92 14.03
N ASN A 55 14.78 3.01 12.71
CA ASN A 55 13.58 3.50 12.02
C ASN A 55 12.49 2.42 11.97
N LYS A 56 12.89 1.16 11.81
CA LYS A 56 11.99 0.01 11.94
C LYS A 56 11.33 -0.07 13.31
N LYS A 57 12.08 0.15 14.40
CA LYS A 57 11.53 0.23 15.77
C LYS A 57 10.49 1.35 15.92
N ARG A 58 10.69 2.51 15.28
CA ARG A 58 9.73 3.62 15.29
C ARG A 58 8.46 3.27 14.52
N LEU A 59 8.60 2.62 13.34
CA LEU A 59 7.47 2.15 12.55
C LEU A 59 6.66 1.08 13.30
N ASP A 60 7.32 0.10 13.92
CA ASP A 60 6.67 -0.95 14.70
C ASP A 60 5.92 -0.38 15.90
N GLN A 61 6.45 0.66 16.55
CA GLN A 61 5.77 1.35 17.63
C GLN A 61 4.52 2.08 17.12
N ALA A 62 4.64 2.86 16.03
CA ALA A 62 3.50 3.54 15.43
C ALA A 62 2.38 2.57 15.03
N VAL A 63 2.72 1.41 14.46
CA VAL A 63 1.74 0.35 14.12
C VAL A 63 1.05 -0.20 15.37
N ARG A 64 1.77 -0.39 16.48
CA ARG A 64 1.18 -0.84 17.76
C ARG A 64 0.23 0.23 18.33
N ASP A 65 0.64 1.48 18.29
CA ASP A 65 -0.15 2.59 18.84
C ASP A 65 -1.48 2.76 18.07
N ILE A 66 -1.43 2.66 16.72
CA ILE A 66 -2.63 2.63 15.86
C ILE A 66 -3.56 1.47 16.23
N ARG A 67 -3.01 0.25 16.39
CA ARG A 67 -3.81 -0.94 16.75
C ARG A 67 -4.46 -0.81 18.13
N ASN A 68 -3.83 -0.07 19.04
CA ASN A 68 -4.34 0.16 20.38
C ASN A 68 -5.28 1.37 20.47
N GLY A 69 -5.56 2.05 19.35
CA GLY A 69 -6.42 3.23 19.31
C GLY A 69 -5.79 4.49 19.93
N ILE A 70 -4.47 4.50 20.12
CA ILE A 70 -3.71 5.62 20.70
C ILE A 70 -3.21 6.49 19.54
N PHE A 71 -4.10 7.32 18.99
CA PHE A 71 -3.70 8.40 18.08
C PHE A 71 -3.41 9.64 18.92
N GLU A 72 -2.19 9.76 19.45
CA GLU A 72 -1.73 11.07 19.90
C GLU A 72 -1.41 11.91 18.65
N GLU A 73 -2.02 13.10 18.54
CA GLU A 73 -1.60 14.18 17.65
C GLU A 73 -0.13 14.53 17.94
N LYS A 74 0.80 13.73 17.41
CA LYS A 74 2.21 14.09 17.38
C LYS A 74 2.49 14.53 15.97
N GLU A 75 2.46 15.85 15.78
CA GLU A 75 3.03 16.51 14.62
C GLU A 75 4.38 15.85 14.30
N LEU A 76 4.59 15.54 13.02
CA LEU A 76 5.87 15.10 12.50
C LEU A 76 6.92 16.14 12.93
N LYS A 77 7.75 15.79 13.92
CA LYS A 77 8.92 16.58 14.27
C LYS A 77 9.87 16.56 13.09
N ASN A 78 9.82 17.62 12.28
CA ASN A 78 10.86 17.99 11.34
C ASN A 78 12.01 18.56 12.18
N ASP A 79 13.18 17.90 12.13
CA ASP A 79 14.45 18.50 12.55
C ASP A 79 14.88 19.58 11.53
#